data_AF-V4K5L4-F1
#
_entry.id   AF-V4K5L4-F1
#
_cell.length_a   1.000
_cell.length_b   1.000
_cell.length_c   1.000
_cell.angle_alpha   90.00
_cell.angle_beta   90.00
_cell.angle_gamma   90.00
#
_symmetry.space_group_name_H-M   'P 1'
#
loop_
_entity.id
_entity.type
_entity.pdbx_description
1 polymer ?
#
loop_
_entity_poly.entity_id
_entity_poly.type
_entity_poly.pdbx_seq_one_letter_code
_entity_poly.pdbx_strand_id
1 'polypeptide(L)'
;MRGANLLPALAYSFDNLRRVRVVLSSSKMGLLYRYLGVEDPRSPLYGRAMNEVELKPFSREMAERFFRLGLSELGIEFREYDMVYDTIGGIPGWLTYFGYYYGQDRDLGRALERTLRTALGLIREEFENFLRTRYVARERYLAIMRAVSRCATWSEIRRALEASEGVRVSDSELSNYLTQLIDSSWIVKTDRGYCPSEPLIGRAFGG
;
A
#
# COMPACT_ATOMS: atom_id res chain seq x y z
N MET A 1 -12.63 18.64 -10.72
CA MET A 1 -12.72 19.81 -9.82
C MET A 1 -11.32 20.36 -9.60
N ARG A 2 -11.06 21.63 -9.90
CA ARG A 2 -9.85 22.32 -9.42
C ARG A 2 -10.01 22.45 -7.91
N GLY A 3 -9.40 21.53 -7.16
CA GLY A 3 -9.41 21.59 -5.70
C GLY A 3 -8.80 22.91 -5.24
N ALA A 4 -9.33 23.46 -4.14
CA ALA A 4 -8.73 24.63 -3.51
C ALA A 4 -7.26 24.33 -3.16
N ASN A 5 -6.36 25.24 -3.50
CA ASN A 5 -4.96 25.11 -3.11
C ASN A 5 -4.81 25.43 -1.62
N LEU A 6 -4.65 24.40 -0.80
CA LEU A 6 -4.52 24.55 0.66
C LEU A 6 -3.09 24.89 1.10
N LEU A 7 -2.08 24.76 0.23
CA LEU A 7 -0.68 24.95 0.60
C LEU A 7 -0.39 26.34 1.19
N PRO A 8 -0.91 27.46 0.64
CA PRO A 8 -0.71 28.77 1.25
C PRO A 8 -1.36 28.89 2.65
N ALA A 9 -2.53 28.29 2.85
CA ALA A 9 -3.20 28.29 4.15
C ALA A 9 -2.44 27.44 5.18
N LEU A 10 -1.90 26.30 4.76
CA LEU A 10 -1.04 25.45 5.59
C LEU A 10 0.26 26.17 5.96
N ALA A 11 0.91 26.83 5.01
CA ALA A 11 2.11 27.64 5.25
C ALA A 11 1.82 28.79 6.23
N TYR A 12 0.73 29.53 6.02
CA TYR A 12 0.30 30.57 6.93
C TYR A 12 0.03 30.03 8.34
N SER A 13 -0.64 28.89 8.46
CA SER A 13 -0.88 28.24 9.74
C SER A 13 0.41 27.86 10.44
N PHE A 14 1.39 27.32 9.70
CA PHE A 14 2.69 26.93 10.24
C PHE A 14 3.44 28.14 10.82
N ASP A 15 3.44 29.26 10.10
CA ASP A 15 4.22 30.44 10.48
C ASP A 15 3.55 31.28 11.58
N ASN A 16 2.22 31.41 11.53
CA ASN A 16 1.49 32.43 12.29
C ASN A 16 0.60 31.85 13.40
N LEU A 17 0.10 30.62 13.26
CA LEU A 17 -0.93 30.07 14.15
C LEU A 17 -0.32 29.10 15.18
N ARG A 18 0.36 29.64 16.20
CA ARG A 18 1.08 28.85 17.23
C ARG A 18 0.20 27.86 18.02
N ARG A 19 -1.12 28.04 18.02
CA ARG A 19 -2.10 27.17 18.71
C ARG A 19 -2.82 26.20 17.77
N VAL A 20 -2.43 26.15 16.50
CA VAL A 20 -2.98 25.22 15.51
C VAL A 20 -1.93 24.17 15.19
N ARG A 21 -2.32 22.90 15.27
CA ARG A 21 -1.51 21.76 14.84
C ARG A 21 -2.26 21.05 13.71
N VAL A 22 -1.58 20.80 12.61
CA VAL A 22 -2.14 20.10 11.47
C VAL A 22 -1.55 18.70 11.45
N VAL A 23 -2.41 17.68 11.38
CA VAL A 23 -2.02 16.29 11.18
C VAL A 23 -2.53 15.87 9.81
N LEU A 24 -1.63 15.41 8.95
CA LEU A 24 -1.94 14.90 7.62
C LEU A 24 -1.62 13.40 7.60
N SER A 25 -2.58 12.60 7.16
CA SER A 25 -2.42 11.15 6.98
C SER A 25 -2.67 10.76 5.53
N SER A 26 -1.88 9.84 5.00
CA SER A 26 -2.07 9.30 3.65
C SER A 26 -1.60 7.85 3.58
N SER A 27 -2.34 6.99 2.86
CA SER A 27 -1.87 5.67 2.45
C SER A 27 -1.04 5.70 1.16
N LYS A 28 -0.93 6.87 0.52
CA LYS A 28 -0.19 7.11 -0.73
C LYS A 28 0.88 8.17 -0.47
N MET A 29 1.98 7.74 0.16
CA MET A 29 2.99 8.67 0.69
C MET A 29 3.66 9.53 -0.39
N GLY A 30 4.04 8.93 -1.52
CA GLY A 30 4.63 9.69 -2.63
C GLY A 30 3.68 10.74 -3.21
N LEU A 31 2.37 10.47 -3.25
CA LEU A 31 1.37 11.47 -3.63
C LEU A 31 1.25 12.61 -2.61
N LEU A 32 1.31 12.31 -1.30
CA LEU A 32 1.28 13.34 -0.27
C LEU A 32 2.51 14.24 -0.35
N TYR A 33 3.71 13.67 -0.46
CA TYR A 33 4.95 14.43 -0.56
C TYR A 33 4.97 15.35 -1.79
N ARG A 34 4.50 14.85 -2.94
CA ARG A 34 4.36 15.67 -4.15
C ARG A 34 3.32 16.77 -3.99
N TYR A 35 2.18 16.48 -3.37
CA TYR A 35 1.16 17.49 -3.10
C TYR A 35 1.70 18.62 -2.22
N LEU A 36 2.44 18.28 -1.16
CA LEU A 36 3.05 19.26 -0.26
C LEU A 36 4.23 20.01 -0.89
N GLY A 37 4.81 19.47 -1.96
CA GLY A 37 5.94 20.08 -2.67
C GLY A 37 7.18 20.21 -1.77
N VAL A 38 7.44 19.21 -0.92
CA VAL A 38 8.52 19.25 0.09
C VAL A 38 9.91 19.43 -0.53
N GLU A 39 10.08 19.02 -1.79
CA GLU A 39 11.32 19.15 -2.56
C GLU A 39 11.30 20.30 -3.60
N ASP A 40 10.18 21.03 -3.77
CA ASP A 40 10.09 22.15 -4.73
C ASP A 40 10.33 23.49 -4.02
N PRO A 41 11.43 24.21 -4.29
CA PRO A 41 11.71 25.53 -3.71
C PRO A 41 10.62 26.58 -3.94
N ARG A 42 9.72 26.36 -4.91
CA ARG A 42 8.59 27.24 -5.21
C ARG A 42 7.32 26.88 -4.41
N SER A 43 7.32 25.77 -3.69
CA SER A 43 6.19 25.37 -2.84
C SER A 43 6.07 26.28 -1.62
N PRO A 44 4.85 26.71 -1.23
CA PRO A 44 4.64 27.45 0.01
C PRO A 44 5.14 26.73 1.26
N LEU A 45 5.23 25.39 1.23
CA LEU A 45 5.69 24.59 2.37
C LEU A 45 7.19 24.25 2.33
N TYR A 46 7.92 24.70 1.30
CA TYR A 46 9.36 24.45 1.22
C TYR A 46 10.12 25.02 2.44
N GLY A 47 11.06 24.24 2.96
CA GLY A 47 11.87 24.61 4.13
C GLY A 47 11.14 24.53 5.49
N ARG A 48 9.84 24.22 5.53
CA ARG A 48 9.10 24.06 6.79
C ARG A 48 9.16 22.61 7.26
N ALA A 49 9.95 22.38 8.30
CA ALA A 49 10.15 21.05 8.88
C ALA A 49 8.83 20.46 9.40
N MET A 50 8.55 19.21 9.04
CA MET A 50 7.39 18.45 9.48
C MET A 50 7.87 17.25 10.29
N ASN A 51 7.12 16.89 11.34
CA ASN A 51 7.37 15.64 12.05
C ASN A 51 6.68 14.51 11.29
N GLU A 52 7.45 13.47 10.95
CA GLU A 52 6.92 12.27 10.29
C GLU A 52 6.69 11.16 11.32
N VAL A 53 5.52 10.55 11.27
CA VAL A 53 5.19 9.32 12.01
C VAL A 53 4.85 8.25 10.99
N GLU A 54 5.79 7.36 10.75
CA GLU A 54 5.63 6.25 9.81
C GLU A 54 5.06 5.02 10.53
N LEU A 55 3.90 4.55 10.07
CA LEU A 55 3.31 3.30 10.56
C LEU A 55 3.67 2.16 9.59
N LYS A 56 4.42 1.19 10.10
CA LYS A 56 4.85 0.00 9.34
C LYS A 56 3.94 -1.20 9.62
N PRO A 57 3.88 -2.18 8.71
CA PRO A 57 3.34 -3.49 9.04
C PRO A 57 4.00 -4.04 10.30
N PHE A 58 3.25 -4.79 11.10
CA PHE A 58 3.78 -5.47 12.27
C PHE A 58 4.85 -6.49 11.87
N SER A 59 5.90 -6.58 12.68
CA SER A 59 6.77 -7.74 12.66
C SER A 59 6.01 -8.99 13.12
N ARG A 60 6.60 -10.17 12.92
CA ARG A 60 6.05 -11.43 13.40
C ARG A 60 5.76 -11.39 14.91
N GLU A 61 6.70 -10.89 15.69
CA GLU A 61 6.59 -10.78 17.15
C GLU A 61 5.53 -9.76 17.56
N MET A 62 5.36 -8.68 16.79
CA MET A 62 4.28 -7.72 17.02
C MET A 62 2.91 -8.33 16.68
N ALA A 63 2.79 -9.09 15.59
CA ALA A 63 1.55 -9.76 15.21
C ALA A 63 1.15 -10.84 16.23
N GLU A 64 2.10 -11.63 16.73
CA GLU A 64 1.87 -12.57 17.82
C GLU A 64 1.33 -11.87 19.07
N ARG A 65 1.99 -10.78 19.51
CA ARG A 65 1.52 -10.00 20.67
C ARG A 65 0.15 -9.39 20.42
N PHE A 66 -0.11 -8.88 19.21
CA PHE A 66 -1.40 -8.32 18.82
C PHE A 66 -2.53 -9.37 18.97
N PHE A 67 -2.32 -10.59 18.47
CA PHE A 67 -3.28 -11.68 18.64
C PHE A 67 -3.41 -12.16 20.07
N ARG A 68 -2.30 -12.32 20.78
CA ARG A 68 -2.33 -12.75 22.19
C ARG A 68 -3.17 -11.80 23.03
N LEU A 69 -2.98 -10.49 22.88
CA LEU A 69 -3.77 -9.49 23.60
C LEU A 69 -5.23 -9.55 23.16
N GLY A 70 -5.52 -9.41 21.86
CA GLY A 70 -6.91 -9.32 21.39
C GLY A 70 -7.75 -10.58 21.61
N LEU A 71 -7.18 -11.78 21.43
CA LEU A 71 -7.90 -13.04 21.66
C LEU A 71 -8.03 -13.36 23.15
N SER A 72 -7.10 -12.92 23.99
CA SER A 72 -7.22 -13.10 25.45
C SER A 72 -8.41 -12.33 26.04
N GLU A 73 -8.79 -11.18 25.45
CA GLU A 73 -10.00 -10.44 25.83
C GLU A 73 -11.28 -11.25 25.59
N LEU A 74 -11.23 -12.23 24.69
CA LEU A 74 -12.31 -13.19 24.42
C LEU A 74 -12.16 -14.51 25.22
N GLY A 75 -11.16 -14.60 26.09
CA GLY A 75 -10.82 -15.83 26.80
C GLY A 75 -10.32 -16.94 25.87
N ILE A 76 -9.73 -16.59 24.72
CA ILE A 76 -9.24 -17.53 23.72
C ILE A 76 -7.71 -17.63 23.81
N GLU A 77 -7.21 -18.84 24.04
CA GLU A 77 -5.80 -19.18 23.85
C GLU A 77 -5.58 -19.59 22.38
N PHE A 78 -4.61 -18.98 21.70
CA PHE A 78 -4.30 -19.23 20.30
C PHE A 78 -2.80 -19.51 20.17
N ARG A 79 -2.37 -20.39 19.28
CA ARG A 79 -0.95 -20.78 19.17
C ARG A 79 -0.42 -20.77 17.73
N GLU A 80 -1.29 -20.67 16.75
CA GLU A 80 -0.99 -20.78 15.33
C GLU A 80 -0.60 -19.43 14.69
N TYR A 81 0.01 -18.55 15.48
CA TYR A 81 0.38 -17.18 15.09
C TYR A 81 1.28 -17.15 13.84
N ASP A 82 2.27 -18.04 13.78
CA ASP A 82 3.21 -18.10 12.66
C ASP A 82 2.53 -18.42 11.34
N MET A 83 1.61 -19.39 11.35
CA MET A 83 0.86 -19.78 10.16
C MET A 83 -0.01 -18.61 9.66
N VAL A 84 -0.63 -17.86 10.58
CA VAL A 84 -1.42 -16.69 10.22
C VAL A 84 -0.52 -15.62 9.60
N TYR A 85 0.60 -15.29 10.25
CA TYR A 85 1.54 -14.29 9.74
C TYR A 85 2.10 -14.66 8.36
N ASP A 86 2.46 -15.93 8.14
CA ASP A 86 2.94 -16.42 6.85
C ASP A 86 1.86 -16.34 5.75
N THR A 87 0.59 -16.41 6.15
CA THR A 87 -0.53 -16.39 5.22
C THR A 87 -0.97 -14.98 4.85
N ILE A 88 -1.10 -14.08 5.82
CA ILE A 88 -1.72 -12.75 5.62
C ILE A 88 -0.77 -11.57 5.90
N GLY A 89 0.45 -11.83 6.37
CA GLY A 89 1.44 -10.81 6.66
C GLY A 89 1.16 -9.98 7.92
N GLY A 90 1.90 -8.88 8.08
CA GLY A 90 1.86 -8.04 9.26
C GLY A 90 0.91 -6.84 9.21
N ILE A 91 0.06 -6.71 8.18
CA ILE A 91 -0.84 -5.56 8.08
C ILE A 91 -1.89 -5.61 9.19
N PRO A 92 -1.96 -4.62 10.10
CA PRO A 92 -2.86 -4.67 11.26
C PRO A 92 -4.33 -4.88 10.88
N GLY A 93 -4.77 -4.30 9.75
CA GLY A 93 -6.12 -4.48 9.24
C GLY A 93 -6.46 -5.94 8.90
N TRP A 94 -5.56 -6.66 8.23
CA TRP A 94 -5.76 -8.07 7.89
C TRP A 94 -5.71 -8.96 9.13
N LEU A 95 -4.78 -8.70 10.05
CA LEU A 95 -4.71 -9.39 11.34
C LEU A 95 -6.02 -9.18 12.13
N THR A 96 -6.59 -7.97 12.09
CA THR A 96 -7.87 -7.66 12.74
C THR A 96 -9.03 -8.46 12.13
N TYR A 97 -9.14 -8.53 10.80
CA TYR A 97 -10.15 -9.35 10.13
C TYR A 97 -10.03 -10.82 10.50
N PHE A 98 -8.81 -11.36 10.52
CA PHE A 98 -8.57 -12.73 10.96
C PHE A 98 -9.03 -12.94 12.41
N GLY A 99 -8.59 -12.08 13.34
CA GLY A 99 -8.96 -12.17 14.75
C GLY A 99 -10.48 -12.12 14.96
N TYR A 100 -11.17 -11.25 14.21
CA TYR A 100 -12.63 -11.16 14.21
C TYR A 100 -13.30 -12.46 13.75
N TYR A 101 -12.92 -13.02 12.60
CA TYR A 101 -13.52 -14.27 12.11
C TYR A 101 -13.17 -15.47 13.00
N TYR A 102 -11.92 -15.55 13.48
CA TYR A 102 -11.49 -16.62 14.37
C TYR A 102 -12.23 -16.56 15.72
N GLY A 103 -12.44 -15.36 16.27
CA GLY A 103 -13.21 -15.18 17.50
C GLY A 103 -14.67 -15.66 17.43
N GLN A 104 -15.26 -15.70 16.23
CA GLN A 104 -16.63 -16.20 16.01
C GLN A 104 -16.69 -17.72 15.94
N ASP A 105 -15.89 -18.30 15.04
CA ASP A 105 -16.07 -19.69 14.61
C ASP A 105 -15.01 -20.64 15.18
N ARG A 106 -13.92 -20.09 15.77
CA ARG A 106 -12.73 -20.79 16.29
C ARG A 106 -12.09 -21.77 15.32
N ASP A 107 -12.28 -21.50 14.03
CA ASP A 107 -11.82 -22.33 12.93
C ASP A 107 -10.74 -21.59 12.16
N LEU A 108 -9.51 -22.08 12.26
CA LEU A 108 -8.34 -21.45 11.65
C LEU A 108 -8.48 -21.35 10.13
N GLY A 109 -8.91 -22.44 9.48
CA GLY A 109 -9.04 -22.52 8.03
C GLY A 109 -10.10 -21.56 7.49
N ARG A 110 -11.30 -21.58 8.09
CA ARG A 110 -12.39 -20.69 7.70
C ARG A 110 -12.07 -19.22 7.99
N ALA A 111 -11.42 -18.92 9.11
CA ALA A 111 -11.01 -17.54 9.43
C ALA A 111 -9.98 -17.01 8.42
N LEU A 112 -8.98 -17.81 8.04
CA LEU A 112 -8.01 -17.45 6.99
C LEU A 112 -8.68 -17.28 5.63
N GLU A 113 -9.54 -18.21 5.22
CA GLU A 113 -10.25 -18.15 3.95
C GLU A 113 -11.10 -16.87 3.86
N ARG A 114 -11.89 -16.56 4.90
CA ARG A 114 -12.71 -15.35 4.96
C ARG A 114 -11.85 -14.09 4.91
N THR A 115 -10.73 -14.07 5.63
CA THR A 115 -9.79 -12.94 5.63
C THR A 115 -9.19 -12.72 4.24
N LEU A 116 -8.69 -13.78 3.61
CA LEU A 116 -8.12 -13.72 2.26
C LEU A 116 -9.16 -13.26 1.25
N ARG A 117 -10.38 -13.80 1.27
CA ARG A 117 -11.45 -13.37 0.37
C ARG A 117 -11.75 -11.88 0.50
N THR A 118 -11.86 -11.38 1.74
CA THR A 118 -12.09 -9.96 2.01
C THR A 118 -10.91 -9.10 1.54
N ALA A 119 -9.69 -9.47 1.89
CA ALA A 119 -8.49 -8.72 1.53
C ALA A 119 -8.29 -8.64 0.01
N LEU A 120 -8.37 -9.78 -0.68
CA LEU A 120 -8.19 -9.83 -2.14
C LEU A 120 -9.29 -9.07 -2.88
N GLY A 121 -10.53 -9.09 -2.36
CA GLY A 121 -11.62 -8.28 -2.89
C GLY A 121 -11.35 -6.78 -2.78
N LEU A 122 -10.99 -6.32 -1.58
CA LEU A 122 -10.68 -4.92 -1.31
C LEU A 122 -9.48 -4.41 -2.11
N ILE A 123 -8.39 -5.17 -2.15
CA ILE A 123 -7.18 -4.83 -2.92
C ILE A 123 -7.52 -4.64 -4.41
N ARG A 124 -8.32 -5.56 -4.98
CA ARG A 124 -8.73 -5.45 -6.38
C ARG A 124 -9.61 -4.23 -6.62
N GLU A 125 -10.57 -3.97 -5.74
CA GLU A 125 -11.42 -2.77 -5.83
C GLU A 125 -10.62 -1.46 -5.70
N GLU A 126 -9.67 -1.40 -4.77
CA GLU A 126 -8.76 -0.26 -4.62
C GLU A 126 -7.90 -0.07 -5.87
N PHE A 127 -7.44 -1.15 -6.49
CA PHE A 127 -6.70 -1.08 -7.74
C PHE A 127 -7.59 -0.61 -8.89
N GLU A 128 -8.84 -1.06 -8.96
CA GLU A 128 -9.82 -0.52 -9.91
C GLU A 128 -9.99 0.99 -9.74
N ASN A 129 -10.10 1.47 -8.50
CA ASN A 129 -10.16 2.91 -8.22
C ASN A 129 -8.90 3.65 -8.67
N PHE A 130 -7.71 3.05 -8.52
CA PHE A 130 -6.47 3.58 -9.09
C PHE A 130 -6.53 3.64 -10.63
N LEU A 131 -7.13 2.65 -11.28
CA LEU A 131 -7.24 2.56 -12.75
C LEU A 131 -8.31 3.48 -13.36
N ARG A 132 -9.31 3.96 -12.58
CA ARG A 132 -10.43 4.78 -13.10
C ARG A 132 -10.01 5.99 -13.91
N THR A 133 -8.89 6.62 -13.56
CA THR A 133 -8.34 7.80 -14.27
C THR A 133 -7.26 7.45 -15.29
N ARG A 134 -7.02 6.15 -15.52
CA ARG A 134 -5.88 5.59 -16.29
C ARG A 134 -6.32 4.60 -17.37
N TYR A 135 -7.50 4.82 -17.95
CA TYR A 135 -8.15 3.87 -18.86
C TYR A 135 -7.26 3.42 -20.03
N VAL A 136 -6.49 4.32 -20.65
CA VAL A 136 -5.60 4.00 -21.78
C VAL A 136 -4.50 3.00 -21.39
N ALA A 137 -3.95 3.14 -20.18
CA ALA A 137 -2.83 2.32 -19.71
C ALA A 137 -3.29 1.17 -18.80
N ARG A 138 -4.59 0.86 -18.76
CA ARG A 138 -5.19 -0.09 -17.83
C ARG A 138 -4.52 -1.46 -17.89
N GLU A 139 -4.45 -2.04 -19.09
CA GLU A 139 -3.87 -3.38 -19.30
C GLU A 139 -2.37 -3.39 -18.99
N ARG A 140 -1.66 -2.30 -19.26
CA ARG A 140 -0.24 -2.14 -18.89
C ARG A 140 -0.05 -2.22 -17.38
N TYR A 141 -0.86 -1.48 -16.61
CA TYR A 141 -0.79 -1.54 -15.15
C TYR A 141 -1.11 -2.94 -14.61
N LEU A 142 -2.11 -3.62 -15.16
CA LEU A 142 -2.43 -5.00 -14.77
C LEU A 142 -1.29 -5.96 -15.12
N ALA A 143 -0.68 -5.84 -16.31
CA ALA A 143 0.46 -6.64 -16.72
C ALA A 143 1.68 -6.42 -15.81
N ILE A 144 1.98 -5.17 -15.44
CA ILE A 144 3.03 -4.84 -14.48
C ILE A 144 2.73 -5.48 -13.12
N MET A 145 1.50 -5.35 -12.59
CA MET A 145 1.14 -5.94 -11.29
C MET A 145 1.24 -7.46 -11.29
N ARG A 146 0.89 -8.14 -12.40
CA ARG A 146 1.10 -9.58 -12.55
C ARG A 146 2.59 -9.92 -12.55
N ALA A 147 3.40 -9.16 -13.30
CA ALA A 147 4.84 -9.38 -13.41
C ALA A 147 5.55 -9.21 -12.06
N VAL A 148 5.19 -8.18 -11.29
CA VAL A 148 5.80 -7.89 -9.98
C VAL A 148 5.19 -8.68 -8.83
N SER A 149 4.22 -9.58 -9.06
CA SER A 149 3.52 -10.32 -8.00
C SER A 149 4.47 -11.07 -7.04
N ARG A 150 5.65 -11.48 -7.51
CA ARG A 150 6.74 -12.11 -6.73
C ARG A 150 8.03 -11.31 -6.73
N CYS A 151 7.93 -10.00 -6.94
CA CYS A 151 9.01 -9.11 -7.34
C CYS A 151 9.52 -9.36 -8.77
N ALA A 152 9.89 -8.28 -9.46
CA ALA A 152 10.51 -8.36 -10.77
C ALA A 152 11.49 -7.19 -11.00
N THR A 153 12.54 -7.46 -11.76
CA THR A 153 13.49 -6.46 -12.24
C THR A 153 12.89 -5.60 -13.35
N TRP A 154 13.54 -4.46 -13.64
CA TRP A 154 13.12 -3.58 -14.74
C TRP A 154 13.01 -4.31 -16.09
N SER A 155 13.96 -5.18 -16.40
CA SER A 155 13.99 -5.93 -17.67
C SER A 155 12.90 -7.01 -17.74
N GLU A 156 12.55 -7.63 -16.62
CA GLU A 156 11.41 -8.57 -16.53
C GLU A 156 10.07 -7.86 -16.75
N ILE A 157 9.88 -6.70 -16.11
CA ILE A 157 8.65 -5.91 -16.27
C ILE A 157 8.50 -5.44 -17.72
N ARG A 158 9.58 -4.95 -18.32
CA ARG A 158 9.58 -4.58 -19.75
C ARG A 158 9.17 -5.75 -20.63
N ARG A 159 9.83 -6.91 -20.46
CA ARG A 159 9.50 -8.11 -21.26
C ARG A 159 8.04 -8.52 -21.09
N ALA A 160 7.50 -8.47 -19.88
CA ALA A 160 6.10 -8.79 -19.63
C ALA A 160 5.13 -7.82 -20.34
N LEU A 161 5.43 -6.51 -20.32
CA LEU A 161 4.65 -5.51 -21.04
C LEU A 161 4.70 -5.71 -22.55
N GLU A 162 5.90 -5.84 -23.12
CA GLU A 162 6.09 -6.02 -24.56
C GLU A 162 5.44 -7.31 -25.06
N ALA A 163 5.48 -8.38 -24.27
CA ALA A 163 4.79 -9.63 -24.57
C ALA A 163 3.25 -9.48 -24.52
N SER A 164 2.73 -8.62 -23.65
CA SER A 164 1.28 -8.40 -23.52
C SER A 164 0.67 -7.57 -24.66
N GLU A 165 1.44 -6.66 -25.25
CA GLU A 165 0.94 -5.72 -26.28
C GLU A 165 1.51 -5.97 -27.69
N GLY A 166 2.56 -6.78 -27.82
CA GLY A 166 3.24 -7.03 -29.09
C GLY A 166 4.02 -5.83 -29.64
N VAL A 167 4.19 -4.76 -28.84
CA VAL A 167 4.91 -3.54 -29.22
C VAL A 167 6.01 -3.23 -28.21
N ARG A 168 7.07 -2.56 -28.67
CA ARG A 168 8.15 -2.08 -27.80
C ARG A 168 7.64 -0.98 -26.87
N VAL A 169 8.10 -0.99 -25.62
CA VAL A 169 7.79 0.03 -24.62
C VAL A 169 9.00 0.92 -24.40
N SER A 170 8.80 2.24 -24.43
CA SER A 170 9.90 3.19 -24.19
C SER A 170 10.30 3.23 -22.71
N ASP A 171 11.56 3.60 -22.44
CA ASP A 171 12.09 3.75 -21.08
C ASP A 171 11.32 4.79 -20.28
N SER A 172 10.91 5.88 -20.93
CA SER A 172 10.09 6.94 -20.35
C SER A 172 8.71 6.46 -19.93
N GLU A 173 8.04 5.65 -20.75
CA GLU A 173 6.72 5.10 -20.41
C GLU A 173 6.81 4.15 -19.22
N LEU A 174 7.77 3.22 -19.23
CA LEU A 174 7.97 2.28 -18.14
C LEU A 174 8.31 3.00 -16.83
N SER A 175 9.19 4.00 -16.89
CA SER A 175 9.52 4.85 -15.73
C SER A 175 8.27 5.53 -15.15
N ASN A 176 7.41 6.08 -16.01
CA ASN A 176 6.17 6.73 -15.60
C ASN A 176 5.21 5.75 -14.91
N TYR A 177 5.02 4.53 -15.46
CA TYR A 177 4.14 3.54 -14.84
C TYR A 177 4.64 3.10 -13.46
N LEU A 178 5.94 2.81 -13.34
CA LEU A 178 6.53 2.40 -12.09
C LEU A 178 6.48 3.51 -11.04
N THR A 179 6.76 4.75 -11.45
CA THR A 179 6.64 5.93 -10.58
C THR A 179 5.22 6.06 -10.04
N GLN A 180 4.20 5.98 -10.89
CA GLN A 180 2.81 6.10 -10.45
C GLN A 180 2.37 4.98 -9.49
N LEU A 181 2.87 3.75 -9.69
CA LEU A 181 2.61 2.63 -8.78
C LEU A 181 3.33 2.82 -7.44
N ILE A 182 4.59 3.29 -7.44
CA ILE A 182 5.36 3.58 -6.23
C ILE A 182 4.71 4.71 -5.43
N ASP A 183 4.35 5.81 -6.09
CA ASP A 183 3.75 6.98 -5.42
C ASP A 183 2.38 6.69 -4.82
N SER A 184 1.67 5.73 -5.42
CA SER A 184 0.39 5.23 -4.94
C SER A 184 0.54 4.05 -3.97
N SER A 185 1.78 3.70 -3.62
CA SER A 185 2.14 2.64 -2.66
C SER A 185 1.66 1.25 -3.05
N TRP A 186 1.51 0.95 -4.35
CA TRP A 186 1.21 -0.41 -4.84
C TRP A 186 2.45 -1.31 -4.86
N ILE A 187 3.59 -0.73 -5.19
CA ILE A 187 4.88 -1.41 -5.27
C ILE A 187 5.96 -0.59 -4.57
N VAL A 188 7.03 -1.26 -4.18
CA VAL A 188 8.25 -0.68 -3.62
C VAL A 188 9.47 -1.15 -4.40
N LYS A 189 10.48 -0.29 -4.50
CA LYS A 189 11.78 -0.66 -5.08
C LYS A 189 12.68 -1.20 -3.98
N THR A 190 13.24 -2.38 -4.22
CA THR A 190 14.13 -3.11 -3.30
C THR A 190 15.37 -3.60 -4.06
N ASP A 191 16.31 -4.22 -3.36
CA ASP A 191 17.47 -4.86 -3.99
C ASP A 191 17.09 -6.01 -4.93
N ARG A 192 15.91 -6.61 -4.74
CA ARG A 192 15.34 -7.65 -5.61
C ARG A 192 14.59 -7.09 -6.83
N GLY A 193 14.59 -5.77 -7.02
CA GLY A 193 13.77 -5.08 -8.01
C GLY A 193 12.47 -4.53 -7.42
N TYR A 194 11.42 -4.49 -8.22
CA TYR A 194 10.12 -3.93 -7.83
C TYR A 194 9.24 -5.03 -7.24
N CYS A 195 8.81 -4.85 -5.99
CA CYS A 195 8.00 -5.80 -5.23
C CYS A 195 6.63 -5.19 -4.87
N PRO A 196 5.60 -5.99 -4.62
CA PRO A 196 4.36 -5.50 -4.01
C PRO A 196 4.65 -4.88 -2.64
N SER A 197 3.96 -3.80 -2.28
CA SER A 197 4.19 -3.13 -0.98
C SER A 197 3.81 -3.98 0.22
N GLU A 198 2.92 -4.95 0.04
CA GLU A 198 2.55 -5.92 1.06
C GLU A 198 2.19 -7.29 0.43
N PRO A 199 2.25 -8.40 1.19
CA PRO A 199 2.12 -9.76 0.64
C PRO A 199 0.82 -10.06 -0.11
N LEU A 200 -0.32 -9.54 0.35
CA LEU A 200 -1.63 -9.83 -0.23
C LEU A 200 -1.88 -9.09 -1.55
N ILE A 201 -1.25 -7.93 -1.79
CA ILE A 201 -1.16 -7.32 -3.13
C ILE A 201 -0.53 -8.32 -4.08
N GLY A 202 0.60 -8.93 -3.70
CA GLY A 202 1.25 -9.97 -4.52
C GLY A 202 0.31 -11.12 -4.86
N ARG A 203 -0.45 -11.62 -3.86
CA ARG A 203 -1.46 -12.68 -4.06
C ARG A 203 -2.66 -12.24 -4.88
N ALA A 204 -3.05 -10.96 -4.86
CA ALA A 204 -4.19 -10.47 -5.62
C ALA A 204 -3.95 -10.51 -7.14
N PHE A 205 -2.68 -10.41 -7.56
CA PHE A 205 -2.25 -10.35 -8.96
C PHE A 205 -1.39 -11.54 -9.41
N GLY A 206 -0.84 -12.34 -8.50
CA GLY A 206 -0.22 -13.62 -8.79
C GLY A 206 -1.30 -14.70 -8.84
N GLY A 207 -1.59 -15.21 -10.04
CA GLY A 207 -2.53 -16.32 -10.24
C GLY A 207 -2.13 -17.60 -9.52
#